data_AF-A0A815C8W7-F1
#
_entry.id   AF-A0A815C8W7-F1
#
_cell.length_a   1.000
_cell.length_b   1.000
_cell.length_c   1.000
_cell.angle_alpha   90.00
_cell.angle_beta   90.00
_cell.angle_gamma   90.00
#
_symmetry.space_group_name_H-M   'P 1'
#
loop_
_entity.id
_entity.type
_entity.pdbx_description
1 polymer ?
#
loop_
_entity_poly.entity_id
_entity_poly.type
_entity_poly.pdbx_seq_one_letter_code
_entity_poly.pdbx_strand_id
1 'polypeptide(L)'
;MASTKEHVYFLYKYHQIQSICTQLTKVTQSCDHDAIPMSFIPKREISEPVSNEKNLDQLPPSYMYSMIFKDIVLEIDDDDDAKSINTLVIYCRQQKIPGIQINLLQSAYHQKSPVWWYSKSMFLHSILNRALRLLDMEAMIKLGFFIRSLHLQLEQLHQEQSANFQQTFTVYRGQGLSQQDFQNLCDSKGGLLSFNNFLSTSKEKEVAMHFVQDSSYQSTDNISVIFIMTINPSKISTSSTPFAMIDEYTAIKGEKEILFTTHSFSCG
;
A
#
# COMPACT_ATOMS: atom_id res chain seq x y z
N MET A 1 -35.84 17.04 -32.69
CA MET A 1 -35.06 17.90 -31.77
C MET A 1 -35.14 17.48 -30.28
N ALA A 2 -36.07 16.63 -29.84
CA ALA A 2 -36.14 16.17 -28.44
C ALA A 2 -35.07 15.12 -28.07
N SER A 3 -34.79 14.16 -28.96
CA SER A 3 -33.87 13.03 -28.73
C SER A 3 -32.41 13.44 -28.42
N THR A 4 -31.92 14.52 -29.01
CA THR A 4 -30.54 14.99 -28.79
C THR A 4 -30.34 15.61 -27.39
N LYS A 5 -31.37 16.26 -26.84
CA LYS A 5 -31.30 16.88 -25.50
C LYS A 5 -31.30 15.83 -24.39
N GLU A 6 -32.07 14.76 -24.54
CA GLU A 6 -32.08 13.63 -23.59
C GLU A 6 -30.74 12.89 -23.57
N HIS A 7 -30.13 12.68 -24.74
CA HIS A 7 -28.80 12.05 -24.83
C HIS A 7 -27.71 12.88 -24.14
N VAL A 8 -27.70 14.20 -24.36
CA VAL A 8 -26.75 15.11 -23.69
C VAL A 8 -26.96 15.15 -22.18
N TYR A 9 -28.22 15.14 -21.73
CA TYR A 9 -28.56 15.13 -20.31
C TYR A 9 -28.15 13.81 -19.64
N PHE A 10 -28.31 12.67 -20.32
CA PHE A 10 -27.88 11.36 -19.84
C PHE A 10 -26.36 11.27 -19.72
N LEU A 11 -25.61 11.72 -20.73
CA LEU A 11 -24.14 11.76 -20.70
C LEU A 11 -23.62 12.67 -19.58
N TYR A 12 -24.25 13.83 -19.37
CA TYR A 12 -23.88 14.74 -18.29
C TYR A 12 -24.11 14.12 -16.90
N LYS A 13 -25.27 13.50 -16.67
CA LYS A 13 -25.55 12.77 -15.42
C LYS A 13 -24.60 11.60 -15.20
N TYR A 14 -24.28 10.84 -16.26
CA TYR A 14 -23.34 9.74 -16.19
C TYR A 14 -21.93 10.21 -15.79
N HIS A 15 -21.44 11.30 -16.40
CA HIS A 15 -20.16 11.91 -16.02
C HIS A 15 -20.15 12.44 -14.59
N GLN A 16 -21.23 13.06 -14.11
CA GLN A 16 -21.33 13.49 -12.71
C GLN A 16 -21.31 12.31 -11.74
N ILE A 17 -22.06 11.23 -12.02
CA ILE A 17 -22.07 10.03 -11.18
C ILE A 17 -20.69 9.38 -11.18
N GLN A 18 -20.04 9.25 -12.33
CA GLN A 18 -18.69 8.69 -12.42
C GLN A 18 -17.69 9.55 -11.64
N SER A 19 -17.77 10.88 -11.76
CA SER A 19 -16.95 11.81 -10.98
C SER A 19 -17.19 11.67 -9.48
N ILE A 20 -18.45 11.61 -9.03
CA ILE A 20 -18.80 11.43 -7.61
C ILE A 20 -18.33 10.06 -7.12
N CYS A 21 -18.52 8.99 -7.88
CA CYS A 21 -18.02 7.68 -7.55
C CYS A 21 -16.50 7.67 -7.45
N THR A 22 -15.78 8.27 -8.40
CA THR A 22 -14.32 8.42 -8.34
C THR A 22 -13.88 9.22 -7.12
N GLN A 23 -14.57 10.30 -6.76
CA GLN A 23 -14.26 11.09 -5.57
C GLN A 23 -14.57 10.34 -4.27
N LEU A 24 -15.73 9.70 -4.15
CA LEU A 24 -16.10 8.87 -3.00
C LEU A 24 -15.13 7.71 -2.82
N THR A 25 -14.72 7.12 -3.94
CA THR A 25 -13.73 6.05 -3.99
C THR A 25 -12.37 6.53 -3.46
N LYS A 26 -11.91 7.71 -3.89
CA LYS A 26 -10.70 8.36 -3.38
C LYS A 26 -10.79 8.68 -1.89
N VAL A 27 -11.95 9.18 -1.43
CA VAL A 27 -12.23 9.44 -0.01
C VAL A 27 -12.20 8.13 0.79
N THR A 28 -12.77 7.03 0.30
CA THR A 28 -12.70 5.73 0.99
C THR A 28 -11.30 5.13 1.03
N GLN A 29 -10.43 5.46 0.06
CA GLN A 29 -9.01 5.06 0.09
C GLN A 29 -8.21 5.80 1.17
N SER A 30 -8.64 7.00 1.55
CA SER A 30 -8.03 7.80 2.62
C SER A 30 -8.65 7.57 4.01
N CYS A 31 -9.84 6.98 4.13
CA CYS A 31 -10.55 6.74 5.42
C CYS A 31 -9.87 5.77 6.42
N ASP A 32 -8.59 5.46 6.28
CA ASP A 32 -7.93 4.33 6.96
C ASP A 32 -6.91 4.80 8.02
N HIS A 33 -7.24 5.86 8.78
CA HIS A 33 -6.26 6.77 9.41
C HIS A 33 -6.01 6.67 10.93
N ASP A 34 -6.57 5.71 11.67
CA ASP A 34 -6.39 5.69 13.16
C ASP A 34 -5.21 4.83 13.65
N ALA A 35 -4.52 4.13 12.76
CA ALA A 35 -3.22 3.55 13.06
C ALA A 35 -2.34 3.67 11.82
N ILE A 36 -1.04 3.73 12.01
CA ILE A 36 -0.13 3.84 10.90
C ILE A 36 0.59 2.52 10.72
N PRO A 37 0.66 1.97 9.50
CA PRO A 37 1.45 0.79 9.20
C PRO A 37 2.94 1.17 9.09
N MET A 38 3.48 1.90 10.06
CA MET A 38 4.88 2.30 10.07
C MET A 38 5.53 1.91 11.38
N SER A 39 6.78 1.48 11.29
CA SER A 39 7.62 1.23 12.44
C SER A 39 8.76 2.23 12.45
N PHE A 40 8.93 2.89 13.59
CA PHE A 40 9.95 3.89 13.83
C PHE A 40 11.07 3.27 14.64
N ILE A 41 12.31 3.34 14.14
CA ILE A 41 13.50 2.82 14.80
C ILE A 41 14.43 4.01 15.04
N PRO A 42 14.47 4.57 16.26
CA PRO A 42 15.31 5.72 16.58
C PRO A 42 16.80 5.48 16.32
N LYS A 43 17.52 6.55 15.98
CA LYS A 43 18.98 6.51 15.72
C LYS A 43 19.79 5.82 16.83
N ARG A 44 19.38 5.97 18.10
CA ARG A 44 20.04 5.35 19.27
C ARG A 44 20.03 3.81 19.23
N GLU A 45 19.06 3.21 18.55
CA GLU A 45 18.95 1.75 18.36
C GLU A 45 19.79 1.27 17.17
N ILE A 46 20.27 2.19 16.33
CA ILE A 46 21.08 1.94 15.12
C ILE A 46 22.57 2.27 15.34
N SER A 47 22.89 3.10 16.34
CA SER A 47 24.25 3.66 16.55
C SER A 47 25.03 2.94 17.68
N GLU A 48 25.87 2.00 17.25
CA GLU A 48 27.08 1.42 17.89
C GLU A 48 27.05 0.54 19.16
N PRO A 49 27.95 -0.47 19.22
CA PRO A 49 27.97 -1.52 20.23
C PRO A 49 28.65 -1.05 21.51
N VAL A 50 27.87 -0.65 22.49
CA VAL A 50 28.35 -0.66 23.87
C VAL A 50 28.23 -2.09 24.37
N SER A 51 29.38 -2.78 24.45
CA SER A 51 29.59 -4.15 24.98
C SER A 51 28.89 -5.31 24.23
N ASN A 52 29.66 -6.01 23.39
CA ASN A 52 29.65 -7.46 23.08
C ASN A 52 28.36 -8.28 22.88
N GLU A 53 27.17 -7.68 22.78
CA GLU A 53 25.97 -8.38 22.33
C GLU A 53 25.23 -7.47 21.34
N LYS A 54 25.04 -7.94 20.09
CA LYS A 54 24.12 -7.29 19.17
C LYS A 54 22.73 -7.36 19.81
N ASN A 55 22.28 -6.29 20.45
CA ASN A 55 20.94 -6.18 21.02
C ASN A 55 19.90 -6.08 19.89
N LEU A 56 19.68 -7.18 19.17
CA LEU A 56 18.54 -7.37 18.27
C LEU A 56 17.21 -7.32 19.04
N ASP A 57 17.25 -7.44 20.37
CA ASP A 57 16.13 -7.34 21.31
C ASP A 57 15.51 -5.92 21.41
N GLN A 58 16.03 -4.94 20.67
CA GLN A 58 15.53 -3.55 20.70
C GLN A 58 14.56 -3.20 19.56
N LEU A 59 14.38 -4.08 18.57
CA LEU A 59 13.44 -3.81 17.49
C LEU A 59 11.98 -3.88 18.01
N PRO A 60 11.07 -3.01 17.53
CA PRO A 60 9.67 -3.11 17.90
C PRO A 60 9.12 -4.51 17.58
N PRO A 61 8.46 -5.21 18.53
CA PRO A 61 7.97 -6.57 18.28
C PRO A 61 7.04 -6.65 17.07
N SER A 62 6.18 -5.64 16.86
CA SER A 62 5.29 -5.52 15.69
C SER A 62 6.04 -5.56 14.36
N TYR A 63 7.20 -4.91 14.30
CA TYR A 63 8.07 -4.91 13.13
C TYR A 63 8.68 -6.31 12.90
N MET A 64 9.19 -6.95 13.95
CA MET A 64 9.72 -8.32 13.84
C MET A 64 8.65 -9.32 13.39
N TYR A 65 7.46 -9.28 13.98
CA TYR A 65 6.36 -10.17 13.62
C TYR A 65 5.95 -10.02 12.17
N SER A 66 5.78 -8.78 11.72
CA SER A 66 5.36 -8.50 10.34
C SER A 66 6.45 -8.86 9.32
N MET A 67 7.73 -8.75 9.68
CA MET A 67 8.85 -9.21 8.86
C MET A 67 8.87 -10.74 8.75
N ILE A 68 8.81 -11.46 9.88
CA ILE A 68 8.75 -12.93 9.90
C ILE A 68 7.53 -13.42 9.11
N PHE A 69 6.38 -12.77 9.25
CA PHE A 69 5.19 -13.10 8.48
C PHE A 69 5.42 -12.97 6.97
N LYS A 70 6.07 -11.88 6.52
CA LYS A 70 6.43 -11.71 5.11
C LYS A 70 7.30 -12.86 4.63
N ASP A 71 8.35 -13.20 5.37
CA ASP A 71 9.28 -14.27 5.00
C ASP A 71 8.55 -15.61 4.87
N ILE A 72 7.72 -15.96 5.86
CA ILE A 72 6.88 -17.16 5.81
C ILE A 72 5.98 -17.17 4.56
N VAL A 73 5.27 -16.06 4.30
CA VAL A 73 4.37 -15.97 3.15
C VAL A 73 5.09 -16.12 1.82
N LEU A 74 6.33 -15.65 1.71
CA LEU A 74 7.12 -15.77 0.49
C LEU A 74 7.68 -17.20 0.30
N GLU A 75 7.96 -17.91 1.39
CA GLU A 75 8.44 -19.29 1.38
C GLU A 75 7.34 -20.35 1.22
N ILE A 76 6.08 -20.00 1.52
CA ILE A 76 4.95 -20.92 1.34
C ILE A 76 4.81 -21.24 -0.15
N ASP A 77 4.92 -22.53 -0.45
CA ASP A 77 4.63 -23.14 -1.74
C ASP A 77 3.16 -23.58 -1.76
N ASP A 78 2.25 -22.62 -1.99
CA ASP A 78 0.82 -22.91 -2.17
C ASP A 78 0.49 -22.80 -3.66
N ASP A 79 0.38 -23.94 -4.33
CA ASP A 79 0.01 -24.04 -5.75
C ASP A 79 -1.51 -23.92 -5.98
N ASP A 80 -2.32 -23.83 -4.92
CA ASP A 80 -3.79 -23.81 -5.01
C ASP A 80 -4.40 -22.44 -4.71
N ASP A 81 -4.20 -21.50 -5.65
CA ASP A 81 -4.84 -20.19 -5.63
C ASP A 81 -6.37 -20.28 -5.50
N ALA A 82 -7.00 -21.29 -6.11
CA ALA A 82 -8.46 -21.43 -6.11
C ALA A 82 -9.00 -21.65 -4.68
N LYS A 83 -8.33 -22.49 -3.90
CA LYS A 83 -8.65 -22.70 -2.48
C LYS A 83 -8.39 -21.44 -1.66
N SER A 84 -7.28 -20.74 -1.89
CA SER A 84 -6.95 -19.49 -1.20
C SER A 84 -7.99 -18.39 -1.47
N ILE A 85 -8.39 -18.21 -2.72
CA ILE A 85 -9.45 -17.28 -3.13
C ILE A 85 -10.79 -17.64 -2.48
N ASN A 86 -11.17 -18.93 -2.47
CA ASN A 86 -12.41 -19.36 -1.83
C ASN A 86 -12.38 -19.06 -0.32
N THR A 87 -11.25 -19.33 0.33
CA THR A 87 -11.08 -19.03 1.74
C THR A 87 -11.21 -17.52 2.02
N LEU A 88 -10.60 -16.68 1.18
CA LEU A 88 -10.74 -15.23 1.28
C LEU A 88 -12.19 -14.77 1.04
N VAL A 89 -12.89 -15.38 0.08
CA VAL A 89 -14.31 -15.10 -0.19
C VAL A 89 -15.20 -15.39 1.01
N ILE A 90 -14.99 -16.53 1.68
CA ILE A 90 -15.70 -16.89 2.91
C ILE A 90 -15.44 -15.83 4.00
N TYR A 91 -14.17 -15.47 4.18
CA TYR A 91 -13.78 -14.43 5.13
C TYR A 91 -14.46 -13.08 4.81
N CYS A 92 -14.43 -12.63 3.55
CA CYS A 92 -15.08 -11.38 3.15
C CYS A 92 -16.60 -11.38 3.39
N ARG A 93 -17.27 -12.54 3.22
CA ARG A 93 -18.71 -12.67 3.57
C ARG A 93 -18.94 -12.50 5.07
N GLN A 94 -18.07 -13.05 5.91
CA GLN A 94 -18.14 -12.89 7.37
C GLN A 94 -17.89 -11.43 7.78
N GLN A 95 -16.97 -10.74 7.10
CA GLN A 95 -16.71 -9.31 7.27
C GLN A 95 -17.78 -8.39 6.64
N LYS A 96 -18.90 -8.96 6.16
CA LYS A 96 -20.04 -8.22 5.56
C LYS A 96 -19.65 -7.35 4.36
N ILE A 97 -18.61 -7.74 3.62
CA ILE A 97 -18.25 -7.09 2.37
C ILE A 97 -19.39 -7.26 1.35
N PRO A 98 -19.75 -6.22 0.57
CA PRO A 98 -20.85 -6.33 -0.39
C PRO A 98 -20.67 -7.47 -1.38
N GLY A 99 -21.70 -8.30 -1.55
CA GLY A 99 -21.64 -9.50 -2.40
C GLY A 99 -21.24 -9.23 -3.85
N ILE A 100 -21.57 -8.06 -4.40
CA ILE A 100 -21.14 -7.65 -5.75
C ILE A 100 -19.61 -7.62 -5.87
N GLN A 101 -18.91 -7.11 -4.85
CA GLN A 101 -17.45 -7.05 -4.86
C GLN A 101 -16.82 -8.44 -4.72
N ILE A 102 -17.42 -9.29 -3.88
CA ILE A 102 -16.99 -10.68 -3.69
C ILE A 102 -17.16 -11.49 -4.98
N ASN A 103 -18.30 -11.33 -5.67
CA ASN A 103 -18.55 -12.01 -6.94
C ASN A 103 -17.56 -11.58 -8.03
N LEU A 104 -17.17 -10.30 -8.04
CA LEU A 104 -16.16 -9.80 -8.95
C LEU A 104 -14.79 -10.46 -8.68
N LEU A 105 -14.39 -10.59 -7.40
CA LEU A 105 -13.17 -11.31 -7.04
C LEU A 105 -13.23 -12.76 -7.54
N GLN A 106 -14.31 -13.50 -7.25
CA GLN A 106 -14.42 -14.90 -7.65
C GLN A 106 -14.37 -15.12 -9.17
N SER A 107 -15.02 -14.25 -9.94
CA SER A 107 -15.17 -14.45 -11.39
C SER A 107 -14.00 -13.92 -12.20
N ALA A 108 -13.29 -12.91 -11.70
CA ALA A 108 -12.31 -12.15 -12.48
C ALA A 108 -10.91 -12.12 -11.87
N TYR A 109 -10.64 -12.78 -10.73
CA TYR A 109 -9.32 -12.68 -10.06
C TYR A 109 -8.16 -12.92 -11.02
N HIS A 110 -8.15 -14.07 -11.70
CA HIS A 110 -7.09 -14.46 -12.65
C HIS A 110 -7.10 -13.68 -13.98
N GLN A 111 -8.14 -12.88 -14.24
CA GLN A 111 -8.22 -12.06 -15.46
C GLN A 111 -7.49 -10.72 -15.30
N LYS A 112 -7.05 -10.40 -14.08
CA LYS A 112 -6.38 -9.15 -13.73
C LYS A 112 -5.12 -9.46 -12.94
N SER A 113 -4.14 -8.55 -13.02
CA SER A 113 -2.91 -8.71 -12.27
C SER A 113 -3.09 -8.40 -10.78
N PRO A 114 -2.24 -8.94 -9.90
CA PRO A 114 -2.21 -8.54 -8.48
C PRO A 114 -2.12 -7.03 -8.27
N VAL A 115 -1.28 -6.33 -9.05
CA VAL A 115 -1.18 -4.86 -9.04
C VAL A 115 -2.50 -4.18 -9.40
N TRP A 116 -3.25 -4.70 -10.37
CA TRP A 116 -4.57 -4.15 -10.70
C TRP A 116 -5.53 -4.29 -9.51
N TRP A 117 -5.54 -5.44 -8.85
CA TRP A 117 -6.39 -5.67 -7.68
C TRP A 117 -5.99 -4.81 -6.47
N TYR A 118 -4.70 -4.57 -6.29
CA TYR A 118 -4.19 -3.70 -5.22
C TYR A 118 -4.53 -2.22 -5.47
N SER A 119 -4.34 -1.73 -6.68
CA SER A 119 -4.64 -0.34 -7.04
C SER A 119 -6.14 -0.08 -7.21
N LYS A 120 -6.92 -1.13 -7.52
CA LYS A 120 -8.37 -0.99 -7.63
C LYS A 120 -8.94 -0.72 -6.25
N SER A 121 -9.48 0.49 -6.15
CA SER A 121 -10.20 1.08 -5.04
C SER A 121 -11.48 0.31 -4.64
N MET A 122 -11.29 -0.88 -4.12
CA MET A 122 -12.32 -1.81 -3.67
C MET A 122 -11.89 -2.40 -2.32
N PHE A 123 -12.64 -3.40 -1.86
CA PHE A 123 -12.39 -4.04 -0.57
C PHE A 123 -10.98 -4.65 -0.44
N LEU A 124 -10.35 -5.19 -1.50
CA LEU A 124 -9.12 -5.99 -1.31
C LEU A 124 -7.94 -5.15 -0.80
N HIS A 125 -7.69 -4.00 -1.43
CA HIS A 125 -6.72 -3.00 -0.95
C HIS A 125 -6.98 -2.61 0.50
N SER A 126 -8.25 -2.31 0.81
CA SER A 126 -8.66 -1.79 2.11
C SER A 126 -8.53 -2.84 3.21
N ILE A 127 -8.96 -4.09 2.97
CA ILE A 127 -8.80 -5.19 3.93
C ILE A 127 -7.32 -5.51 4.10
N LEU A 128 -6.53 -5.53 3.03
CA LEU A 128 -5.10 -5.81 3.12
C LEU A 128 -4.36 -4.77 3.94
N ASN A 129 -4.52 -3.48 3.62
CA ASN A 129 -3.82 -2.43 4.34
C ASN A 129 -4.28 -2.33 5.80
N ARG A 130 -5.56 -2.58 6.08
CA ARG A 130 -6.08 -2.68 7.44
C ARG A 130 -5.48 -3.88 8.19
N ALA A 131 -5.41 -5.04 7.56
CA ALA A 131 -4.90 -6.26 8.18
C ALA A 131 -3.44 -6.09 8.58
N LEU A 132 -2.61 -5.60 7.67
CA LEU A 132 -1.20 -5.32 7.92
C LEU A 132 -1.00 -4.20 8.97
N ARG A 133 -1.85 -3.16 8.95
CA ARG A 133 -1.82 -2.08 9.95
C ARG A 133 -2.14 -2.56 11.37
N LEU A 134 -3.18 -3.38 11.51
CA LEU A 134 -3.65 -3.86 12.80
C LEU A 134 -2.97 -5.16 13.25
N LEU A 135 -2.07 -5.71 12.41
CA LEU A 135 -1.51 -7.05 12.58
C LEU A 135 -2.61 -8.10 12.80
N ASP A 136 -3.71 -7.99 12.04
CA ASP A 136 -4.81 -8.95 12.07
C ASP A 136 -4.34 -10.25 11.42
N MET A 137 -3.81 -11.14 12.25
CA MET A 137 -3.20 -12.40 11.81
C MET A 137 -4.17 -13.28 11.03
N GLU A 138 -5.46 -13.30 11.40
CA GLU A 138 -6.46 -14.08 10.67
C GLU A 138 -6.59 -13.53 9.25
N ALA A 139 -6.82 -12.23 9.12
CA ALA A 139 -6.93 -11.57 7.81
C ALA A 139 -5.64 -11.70 6.99
N MET A 140 -4.49 -11.50 7.62
CA MET A 140 -3.17 -11.60 6.99
C MET A 140 -2.94 -13.01 6.43
N ILE A 141 -3.23 -14.07 7.18
CA ILE A 141 -3.12 -15.46 6.70
C ILE A 141 -4.05 -15.68 5.49
N LYS A 142 -5.29 -15.19 5.53
CA LYS A 142 -6.23 -15.31 4.39
C LYS A 142 -5.79 -14.53 3.16
N LEU A 143 -5.01 -13.47 3.34
CA LEU A 143 -4.45 -12.62 2.29
C LEU A 143 -3.03 -13.01 1.89
N GLY A 144 -2.42 -14.01 2.53
CA GLY A 144 -1.02 -14.38 2.33
C GLY A 144 -0.71 -14.67 0.85
N PHE A 145 -1.56 -15.45 0.18
CA PHE A 145 -1.42 -15.74 -1.25
C PHE A 145 -1.40 -14.47 -2.12
N PHE A 146 -2.22 -13.47 -1.78
CA PHE A 146 -2.30 -12.21 -2.51
C PHE A 146 -1.08 -11.32 -2.23
N ILE A 147 -0.61 -11.28 -0.97
CA ILE A 147 0.63 -10.59 -0.59
C ILE A 147 1.82 -11.17 -1.37
N ARG A 148 1.94 -12.50 -1.41
CA ARG A 148 2.97 -13.20 -2.20
C ARG A 148 2.85 -12.86 -3.69
N SER A 149 1.65 -12.99 -4.26
CA SER A 149 1.41 -12.71 -5.69
C SER A 149 1.77 -11.28 -6.07
N LEU A 150 1.43 -10.30 -5.23
CA LEU A 150 1.76 -8.90 -5.45
C LEU A 150 3.26 -8.64 -5.32
N HIS A 151 3.92 -9.25 -4.32
CA HIS A 151 5.37 -9.15 -4.16
C HIS A 151 6.12 -9.73 -5.37
N LEU A 152 5.78 -10.95 -5.80
CA LEU A 152 6.41 -11.60 -6.95
C LEU A 152 6.20 -10.81 -8.24
N GLN A 153 5.01 -10.22 -8.43
CA GLN A 153 4.79 -9.35 -9.57
C GLN A 153 5.68 -8.09 -9.51
N LEU A 154 5.83 -7.47 -8.34
CA LEU A 154 6.74 -6.33 -8.18
C LEU A 154 8.20 -6.71 -8.41
N GLU A 155 8.64 -7.90 -7.96
CA GLU A 155 9.98 -8.41 -8.23
C GLU A 155 10.23 -8.56 -9.72
N GLN A 156 9.32 -9.21 -10.45
CA GLN A 156 9.39 -9.35 -11.89
C GLN A 156 9.49 -7.98 -12.58
N LEU A 157 8.58 -7.06 -12.24
CA LEU A 157 8.55 -5.73 -12.84
C LEU A 157 9.81 -4.92 -12.50
N HIS A 158 10.34 -5.04 -11.30
CA HIS A 158 11.59 -4.39 -10.91
C HIS A 158 12.76 -4.87 -11.79
N GLN A 159 12.85 -6.18 -12.03
CA GLN A 159 13.87 -6.76 -12.91
C GLN A 159 13.74 -6.23 -14.35
N GLU A 160 12.52 -6.27 -14.90
CA GLU A 160 12.21 -5.77 -16.24
C GLU A 160 12.52 -4.27 -16.40
N GLN A 161 12.27 -3.48 -15.36
CA GLN A 161 12.43 -2.03 -15.35
C GLN A 161 13.82 -1.58 -14.85
N SER A 162 14.73 -2.50 -14.52
CA SER A 162 16.05 -2.19 -13.93
C SER A 162 16.85 -1.15 -14.72
N ALA A 163 16.79 -1.19 -16.06
CA ALA A 163 17.43 -0.21 -16.92
C ALA A 163 16.87 1.23 -16.76
N ASN A 164 15.60 1.36 -16.37
CA ASN A 164 14.94 2.65 -16.14
C ASN A 164 15.27 3.25 -14.76
N PHE A 165 15.85 2.46 -13.86
CA PHE A 165 16.15 2.83 -12.47
C PHE A 165 17.64 2.69 -12.14
N GLN A 166 18.51 3.17 -13.02
CA GLN A 166 19.96 3.18 -12.77
C GLN A 166 20.43 4.33 -11.88
N GLN A 167 19.66 5.42 -11.85
CA GLN A 167 20.01 6.63 -11.12
C GLN A 167 19.09 6.82 -9.92
N THR A 168 19.59 7.58 -8.94
CA THR A 168 18.78 8.03 -7.81
C THR A 168 17.60 8.85 -8.31
N PHE A 169 16.41 8.62 -7.73
CA PHE A 169 15.20 9.37 -8.06
C PHE A 169 14.41 9.71 -6.80
N THR A 170 13.52 10.69 -6.92
CA THR A 170 12.65 11.13 -5.82
C THR A 170 11.23 10.65 -6.05
N VAL A 171 10.58 10.22 -4.97
CA VAL A 171 9.15 9.93 -4.93
C VAL A 171 8.49 10.63 -3.75
N TYR A 172 7.19 10.84 -3.87
CA TYR A 172 6.37 11.59 -2.93
C TYR A 172 5.23 10.73 -2.42
N ARG A 173 4.90 10.86 -1.13
CA ARG A 173 3.72 10.24 -0.52
C ARG A 173 3.06 11.22 0.44
N GLY A 174 1.78 11.49 0.23
CA GLY A 174 0.96 12.26 1.16
C GLY A 174 0.13 11.36 2.05
N GLN A 175 0.03 11.67 3.34
CA GLN A 175 -0.90 11.01 4.26
C GLN A 175 -1.14 11.85 5.52
N GLY A 176 -2.27 11.63 6.19
CA GLY A 176 -2.47 12.06 7.57
C GLY A 176 -1.74 11.16 8.56
N LEU A 177 -1.18 11.74 9.62
CA LEU A 177 -0.68 11.03 10.80
C LEU A 177 -1.49 11.45 12.04
N SER A 178 -1.67 10.55 13.00
CA SER A 178 -2.10 10.95 14.34
C SER A 178 -1.04 11.86 14.99
N GLN A 179 -1.43 12.65 15.99
CA GLN A 179 -0.47 13.47 16.74
C GLN A 179 0.63 12.61 17.39
N GLN A 180 0.27 11.42 17.89
CA GLN A 180 1.21 10.48 18.50
C GLN A 180 2.21 9.95 17.46
N ASP A 181 1.76 9.55 16.28
CA ASP A 181 2.65 9.03 15.24
C ASP A 181 3.53 10.12 14.63
N PHE A 182 3.03 11.35 14.54
CA PHE A 182 3.84 12.49 14.15
C PHE A 182 4.96 12.76 15.19
N GLN A 183 4.66 12.64 16.48
CA GLN A 183 5.67 12.77 17.54
C GLN A 183 6.70 11.63 17.44
N ASN A 184 6.26 10.38 17.25
CA ASN A 184 7.15 9.24 17.04
C ASN A 184 8.06 9.44 15.83
N LEU A 185 7.52 9.97 14.72
CA LEU A 185 8.29 10.34 13.54
C LEU A 185 9.36 11.39 13.90
N CYS A 186 9.00 12.45 14.62
CA CYS A 186 9.94 13.48 15.05
C CYS A 186 11.05 12.93 15.95
N ASP A 187 10.69 12.06 16.90
CA ASP A 187 11.63 11.47 17.87
C ASP A 187 12.58 10.44 17.22
N SER A 188 12.16 9.85 16.10
CA SER A 188 12.97 8.90 15.32
C SER A 188 13.92 9.55 14.31
N LYS A 189 14.02 10.89 14.28
CA LYS A 189 14.85 11.62 13.32
C LYS A 189 16.31 11.12 13.27
N GLY A 190 16.81 10.90 12.07
CA GLY A 190 18.13 10.32 11.81
C GLY A 190 18.22 8.82 12.11
N GLY A 191 17.09 8.17 12.42
CA GLY A 191 16.93 6.72 12.50
C GLY A 191 16.34 6.13 11.22
N LEU A 192 15.65 5.00 11.36
CA LEU A 192 14.99 4.30 10.26
C LEU A 192 13.46 4.39 10.40
N LEU A 193 12.81 4.51 9.27
CA LEU A 193 11.37 4.36 9.12
C LEU A 193 11.11 3.15 8.21
N SER A 194 10.27 2.24 8.66
CA SER A 194 9.77 1.11 7.86
C SER A 194 8.29 1.29 7.57
N PHE A 195 7.89 1.07 6.33
CA PHE A 195 6.47 0.95 5.95
C PHE A 195 6.08 -0.52 5.92
N ASN A 196 5.20 -0.92 6.83
CA ASN A 196 4.77 -2.31 7.00
C ASN A 196 3.73 -2.74 5.96
N ASN A 197 3.08 -1.77 5.30
CA ASN A 197 2.22 -1.99 4.14
C ASN A 197 3.01 -1.86 2.83
N PHE A 198 2.40 -2.29 1.73
CA PHE A 198 2.88 -1.89 0.41
C PHE A 198 2.87 -0.36 0.34
N LEU A 199 4.00 0.21 -0.09
CA LEU A 199 4.23 1.63 -0.07
C LEU A 199 3.93 2.21 -1.44
N SER A 200 2.74 2.77 -1.59
CA SER A 200 2.34 3.54 -2.77
C SER A 200 2.90 4.96 -2.71
N THR A 201 3.56 5.37 -3.79
CA THR A 201 4.20 6.68 -3.95
C THR A 201 4.03 7.18 -5.38
N SER A 202 4.20 8.47 -5.61
CA SER A 202 4.17 9.06 -6.95
C SER A 202 5.50 9.74 -7.29
N LYS A 203 5.89 9.73 -8.58
CA LYS A 203 6.94 10.63 -9.08
C LYS A 203 6.49 12.09 -9.16
N GLU A 204 5.19 12.37 -9.04
CA GLU A 204 4.62 13.72 -9.10
C GLU A 204 4.21 14.18 -7.70
N LYS A 205 4.74 15.34 -7.29
CA LYS A 205 4.46 15.90 -5.97
C LYS A 205 2.99 16.27 -5.84
N GLU A 206 2.39 16.74 -6.93
CA GLU A 206 0.99 17.17 -7.01
C GLU A 206 0.06 16.01 -6.66
N VAL A 207 0.32 14.81 -7.19
CA VAL A 207 -0.44 13.60 -6.86
C VAL A 207 -0.38 13.33 -5.35
N ALA A 208 0.80 13.35 -4.75
CA ALA A 208 0.96 13.18 -3.30
C ALA A 208 0.22 14.26 -2.49
N MET A 209 0.19 15.51 -2.95
CA MET A 209 -0.53 16.61 -2.28
C MET A 209 -2.05 16.41 -2.25
N HIS A 210 -2.64 15.71 -3.23
CA HIS A 210 -4.08 15.39 -3.18
C HIS A 210 -4.40 14.51 -1.97
N PHE A 211 -3.55 13.52 -1.65
CA PHE A 211 -3.73 12.67 -0.47
C PHE A 211 -3.56 13.43 0.86
N VAL A 212 -2.69 14.46 0.88
CA VAL A 212 -2.57 15.39 2.03
C VAL A 212 -3.88 16.15 2.22
N GLN A 213 -4.44 16.71 1.16
CA GLN A 213 -5.70 17.46 1.21
C GLN A 213 -6.85 16.56 1.68
N ASP A 214 -6.99 15.37 1.10
CA ASP A 214 -8.03 14.41 1.47
C ASP A 214 -7.95 14.03 2.96
N SER A 215 -6.76 13.78 3.49
CA SER A 215 -6.58 13.47 4.93
C SER A 215 -7.00 14.64 5.84
N SER A 216 -6.74 15.88 5.44
CA SER A 216 -7.10 17.07 6.22
C SER A 216 -8.61 17.31 6.31
N TYR A 217 -9.37 16.83 5.30
CA TYR A 217 -10.83 16.92 5.30
C TYR A 217 -11.50 15.86 6.18
N GLN A 218 -10.79 14.78 6.52
CA GLN A 218 -11.37 13.61 7.19
C GLN A 218 -11.25 13.64 8.71
N SER A 219 -10.20 14.26 9.24
CA SER A 219 -10.01 14.40 10.68
C SER A 219 -9.30 15.71 10.97
N THR A 220 -9.88 16.52 11.86
CA THR A 220 -9.24 17.74 12.37
C THR A 220 -8.04 17.46 13.26
N ASP A 221 -7.94 16.22 13.74
CA ASP A 221 -6.94 15.82 14.74
C ASP A 221 -5.70 15.19 14.10
N ASN A 222 -5.75 14.95 12.79
CA ASN A 222 -4.63 14.40 12.02
C ASN A 222 -3.72 15.52 11.49
N ILE A 223 -2.41 15.27 11.58
CA ILE A 223 -1.37 16.12 11.00
C ILE A 223 -1.07 15.60 9.60
N SER A 224 -1.37 16.40 8.58
CA SER A 224 -1.07 16.02 7.20
C SER A 224 0.43 16.18 6.90
N VAL A 225 1.05 15.12 6.40
CA VAL A 225 2.48 15.04 6.10
C VAL A 225 2.71 14.64 4.66
N ILE A 226 3.73 15.23 4.04
CA ILE A 226 4.28 14.78 2.76
C ILE A 226 5.68 14.20 2.98
N PHE A 227 5.83 12.92 2.69
CA PHE A 227 7.11 12.24 2.64
C PHE A 227 7.77 12.52 1.30
N ILE A 228 9.03 12.97 1.35
CA ILE A 228 9.89 13.16 0.18
C ILE A 228 11.02 12.15 0.31
N MET A 229 10.98 11.10 -0.50
CA MET A 229 11.89 9.97 -0.38
C MET A 229 12.84 9.95 -1.57
N THR A 230 14.13 9.93 -1.28
CA THR A 230 15.18 9.79 -2.29
C THR A 230 15.61 8.34 -2.35
N ILE A 231 15.32 7.69 -3.48
CA ILE A 231 15.52 6.27 -3.70
C ILE A 231 16.85 6.07 -4.43
N ASN A 232 17.73 5.26 -3.85
CA ASN A 232 18.96 4.83 -4.49
C ASN A 232 18.86 3.34 -4.87
N PRO A 233 18.57 3.02 -6.15
CA PRO A 233 18.34 1.65 -6.59
C PRO A 233 19.53 0.72 -6.35
N SER A 234 20.77 1.23 -6.38
CA SER A 234 21.97 0.41 -6.13
C SER A 234 22.09 -0.13 -4.70
N LYS A 235 21.29 0.40 -3.76
CA LYS A 235 21.24 -0.06 -2.36
C LYS A 235 20.04 -0.97 -2.07
N ILE A 236 19.17 -1.21 -3.06
CA ILE A 236 17.94 -1.96 -2.89
C ILE A 236 18.14 -3.36 -3.46
N SER A 237 17.78 -4.38 -2.68
CA SER A 237 17.75 -5.75 -3.18
C SER A 237 16.44 -5.99 -3.91
N THR A 238 16.54 -6.44 -5.16
CA THR A 238 15.39 -6.76 -6.00
C THR A 238 14.50 -7.85 -5.40
N SER A 239 15.06 -8.79 -4.62
CA SER A 239 14.28 -9.87 -4.02
C SER A 239 13.64 -9.51 -2.68
N SER A 240 14.31 -8.72 -1.84
CA SER A 240 13.76 -8.40 -0.51
C SER A 240 12.86 -7.18 -0.53
N THR A 241 13.20 -6.16 -1.32
CA THR A 241 12.53 -4.86 -1.35
C THR A 241 12.22 -4.41 -2.79
N PRO A 242 11.55 -5.24 -3.60
CA PRO A 242 11.19 -4.85 -4.95
C PRO A 242 10.28 -3.63 -4.99
N PHE A 243 10.46 -2.84 -6.04
CA PHE A 243 9.60 -1.74 -6.41
C PHE A 243 9.46 -1.66 -7.92
N ALA A 244 8.34 -1.12 -8.38
CA ALA A 244 8.12 -0.93 -9.81
C ALA A 244 7.25 0.29 -10.08
N MET A 245 7.42 0.86 -11.28
CA MET A 245 6.41 1.72 -11.87
C MET A 245 5.25 0.86 -12.34
N ILE A 246 4.04 1.16 -11.86
CA ILE A 246 2.87 0.30 -12.08
C ILE A 246 1.81 0.90 -13.00
N ASP A 247 2.10 2.02 -13.65
CA ASP A 247 1.17 2.75 -14.53
C ASP A 247 0.48 1.88 -15.60
N GLU A 248 1.16 0.84 -16.11
CA GLU A 248 0.59 -0.06 -17.11
C GLU A 248 -0.39 -1.07 -16.52
N TYR A 249 -0.17 -1.50 -15.27
CA TYR A 249 -0.89 -2.58 -14.61
C TYR A 249 -1.96 -2.09 -13.62
N THR A 250 -1.85 -0.84 -13.16
CA THR A 250 -2.77 -0.22 -12.21
C THR A 250 -4.17 -0.02 -12.79
N ALA A 251 -5.18 -0.09 -11.92
CA ALA A 251 -6.56 0.28 -12.22
C ALA A 251 -6.78 1.80 -12.29
N ILE A 252 -5.86 2.59 -11.71
CA ILE A 252 -5.93 4.06 -11.65
C ILE A 252 -4.80 4.63 -12.49
N LYS A 253 -5.12 5.25 -13.62
CA LYS A 253 -4.12 5.79 -14.55
C LYS A 253 -3.73 7.23 -14.21
N GLY A 254 -2.49 7.59 -14.54
CA GLY A 254 -2.01 8.97 -14.50
C GLY A 254 -1.39 9.41 -13.18
N GLU A 255 -1.17 8.50 -12.23
CA GLU A 255 -0.56 8.81 -10.93
C GLU A 255 0.97 8.67 -10.93
N LYS A 256 1.57 8.15 -12.00
CA LYS A 256 3.02 7.86 -12.10
C LYS A 256 3.50 7.11 -10.87
N GLU A 257 2.77 6.07 -10.53
CA GLU A 257 2.86 5.38 -9.25
C GLU A 257 4.09 4.47 -9.24
N ILE A 258 4.95 4.65 -8.24
CA ILE A 258 5.97 3.68 -7.86
C ILE A 258 5.48 2.96 -6.61
N LEU A 259 5.20 1.67 -6.76
CA LEU A 259 4.76 0.81 -5.66
C LEU A 259 5.93 -0.01 -5.15
N PHE A 260 6.19 0.05 -3.85
CA PHE A 260 7.19 -0.77 -3.17
C PHE A 260 6.49 -1.88 -2.37
N THR A 261 7.17 -3.01 -2.21
CA THR A 261 6.71 -4.08 -1.30
C THR A 261 6.61 -3.61 0.16
N THR A 262 5.97 -4.43 1.00
CA THR A 262 6.02 -4.30 2.47
C THR A 262 7.45 -4.32 3.02
N HIS A 263 7.65 -3.66 4.17
CA HIS A 263 8.92 -3.51 4.88
C HIS A 263 10.01 -2.79 4.07
N SER A 264 9.59 -1.75 3.36
CA SER A 264 10.51 -0.86 2.65
C SER A 264 11.05 0.22 3.60
N PHE A 265 12.37 0.44 3.60
CA PHE A 265 13.03 1.39 4.48
C PHE A 265 13.20 2.76 3.83
N SER A 266 13.06 3.81 4.64
CA SER A 266 13.62 5.13 4.35
C SER A 266 14.51 5.58 5.50
N CYS A 267 15.73 6.03 5.19
CA CYS A 267 16.59 6.71 6.16
C CYS A 267 16.22 8.19 6.21
N GLY A 268 15.96 8.72 7.42
CA GLY A 268 15.66 10.13 7.66
C GLY A 268 16.88 11.02 7.84
#